data_AF-A0A238FJ89-F1
#
_entry.id   AF-A0A238FJ89-F1
#
_cell.length_a   1.000
_cell.length_b   1.000
_cell.length_c   1.000
_cell.angle_alpha   90.00
_cell.angle_beta   90.00
_cell.angle_gamma   90.00
#
_symmetry.space_group_name_H-M   'P 1'
#
loop_
_entity.id
_entity.type
_entity.pdbx_description
1 polymer ?
#
loop_
_entity_poly.entity_id
_entity_poly.type
_entity_poly.pdbx_seq_one_letter_code
_entity_poly.pdbx_strand_id
1 'polypeptide(L)'
;MSSEPSSKRTKLSSSLPFAPNLLSPSSIESLRSQVESSQPYAHAVIPQLFEHDFLEKARKELCENVSFTEKETDIYRISQTGDLTNLSGLRATERAQLSTLTQLRDALYSSEFRTFLQNVTGCGPLSGLKTDMSCAEYGQGSYLLNHDDVIGTRRISFILYLVKREPRWRAEWGGALELYPVVASEGDRPNIPQPKPSVSIPPAFNQFTVFKVEPGHSFHSVEEVVIEGQHGPSSRGGIGSRLSLSGWFHKPDEGEEGYEEEKKGQEVEGAKGKSSLQQLYKTTLKEATKYDGVVEGLPLEQGDGEGEGELFPSDSDHQVLEEILNPSYLVPKTLRFLQSCFVEQGHLALASFLKPELATQVEGLLRKVDSEMNKGRKGAIVGGQIVNRIPGHEEGVGKGWELVGPPHLQRFLALTLNQDVQVEDQGNELVVLLNKIKTKFESLPFARLLATLTGVTLKAYTLDVRRFRPGLDYTLARGVEQGHVLDVGLGMTPEPESGKERGLWEEGEVGGWEVWLDGGDGEQGDEATYGGGKTKKKKERMSEEDSGENVGDGEEDEEEEGPLLSLEPSWNRLSIVLRDPGVLKFVKYVSAKAPGSRFDLNGEWEVEVVQDEDEHEEE
;
A
#
# COMPACT_ATOMS: atom_id res chain seq x y z
N MET A 1 2.78 -1.30 -79.08
CA MET A 1 2.84 -2.24 -77.94
C MET A 1 3.65 -1.58 -76.84
N SER A 2 2.99 -1.20 -75.75
CA SER A 2 3.46 -1.35 -74.36
C SER A 2 2.50 -0.57 -73.50
N SER A 3 1.53 -1.31 -72.94
CA SER A 3 0.60 -0.87 -71.92
C SER A 3 1.33 -0.69 -70.60
N GLU A 4 1.25 0.50 -70.02
CA GLU A 4 1.60 0.73 -68.61
C GLU A 4 0.62 -0.02 -67.70
N PRO A 5 1.09 -0.81 -66.72
CA PRO A 5 0.20 -1.39 -65.72
C PRO A 5 -0.06 -0.37 -64.61
N SER A 6 -1.32 0.05 -64.47
CA SER A 6 -1.79 0.80 -63.30
C SER A 6 -1.61 -0.06 -62.04
N SER A 7 -0.83 0.39 -61.08
CA SER A 7 -0.78 -0.21 -59.74
C SER A 7 -2.11 0.04 -59.05
N LYS A 8 -3.01 -0.95 -59.09
CA LYS A 8 -4.18 -1.00 -58.20
C LYS A 8 -3.65 -1.03 -56.76
N ARG A 9 -3.76 0.11 -56.06
CA ARG A 9 -3.71 0.15 -54.60
C ARG A 9 -4.82 -0.74 -54.08
N THR A 10 -4.46 -1.93 -53.63
CA THR A 10 -5.35 -2.79 -52.84
C THR A 10 -5.66 -2.04 -51.55
N LYS A 11 -6.86 -1.46 -51.45
CA LYS A 11 -7.42 -1.06 -50.16
C LYS A 11 -7.65 -2.34 -49.34
N LEU A 12 -6.68 -2.76 -48.52
CA LEU A 12 -7.03 -3.46 -47.30
C LEU A 12 -7.52 -2.39 -46.33
N SER A 13 -8.84 -2.16 -46.27
CA SER A 13 -9.42 -1.62 -45.04
C SER A 13 -9.50 -2.79 -44.06
N SER A 14 -8.41 -3.10 -43.37
CA SER A 14 -8.51 -4.01 -42.22
C SER A 14 -9.32 -3.26 -41.16
N SER A 15 -10.58 -3.65 -40.98
CA SER A 15 -11.39 -3.18 -39.86
C SER A 15 -10.63 -3.42 -38.55
N LEU A 16 -10.61 -2.43 -37.66
CA LEU A 16 -10.05 -2.59 -36.32
C LEU A 16 -10.74 -3.78 -35.61
N PRO A 17 -10.04 -4.56 -34.78
CA PRO A 17 -10.49 -5.87 -34.27
C PRO A 17 -11.52 -5.78 -33.13
N PHE A 18 -12.22 -4.65 -33.02
CA PHE A 18 -13.21 -4.41 -31.97
C PHE A 18 -14.44 -5.32 -32.11
N ALA A 19 -15.13 -5.56 -30.99
CA ALA A 19 -16.37 -6.32 -31.00
C ALA A 19 -17.42 -5.67 -31.94
N PRO A 20 -18.24 -6.46 -32.65
CA PRO A 20 -19.24 -5.93 -33.56
C PRO A 20 -20.18 -4.93 -32.89
N ASN A 21 -20.45 -3.81 -33.56
CA ASN A 21 -21.29 -2.70 -33.09
C ASN A 21 -20.78 -1.96 -31.85
N LEU A 22 -19.59 -2.24 -31.32
CA LEU A 22 -19.04 -1.53 -30.16
C LEU A 22 -19.00 -0.02 -30.39
N LEU A 23 -18.52 0.41 -31.56
CA LEU A 23 -18.35 1.82 -31.91
C LEU A 23 -19.64 2.44 -32.50
N SER A 24 -20.78 1.73 -32.44
CA SER A 24 -22.04 2.24 -32.99
C SER A 24 -22.64 3.36 -32.12
N PRO A 25 -23.44 4.28 -32.69
CA PRO A 25 -24.10 5.35 -31.93
C PRO A 25 -24.94 4.84 -30.74
N SER A 26 -25.65 3.71 -30.91
CA SER A 26 -26.46 3.13 -29.83
C SER A 26 -25.62 2.58 -28.68
N SER A 27 -24.46 2.00 -29.00
CA SER A 27 -23.50 1.53 -27.98
C SER A 27 -22.92 2.72 -27.19
N ILE A 28 -22.55 3.79 -27.90
CA ILE A 28 -22.07 5.04 -27.28
C ILE A 28 -23.12 5.63 -26.33
N GLU A 29 -24.38 5.73 -26.76
CA GLU A 29 -25.47 6.29 -25.94
C GLU A 29 -25.74 5.44 -24.68
N SER A 30 -25.73 4.11 -24.83
CA SER A 30 -25.87 3.20 -23.69
C SER A 30 -24.73 3.33 -22.69
N LEU A 31 -23.48 3.38 -23.17
CA LEU A 31 -22.30 3.48 -22.30
C LEU A 31 -22.21 4.87 -21.66
N ARG A 32 -22.57 5.94 -22.37
CA ARG A 32 -22.66 7.28 -21.78
C ARG A 32 -23.67 7.31 -20.63
N SER A 33 -24.85 6.72 -20.83
CA SER A 33 -25.86 6.61 -19.78
C SER A 33 -25.36 5.81 -18.56
N GLN A 34 -24.55 4.77 -18.80
CA GLN A 34 -23.89 4.02 -17.74
C GLN A 34 -22.90 4.90 -16.96
N VAL A 35 -22.05 5.67 -17.64
CA VAL A 35 -21.10 6.61 -17.00
C VAL A 35 -21.81 7.69 -16.20
N GLU A 36 -22.88 8.27 -16.74
CA GLU A 36 -23.64 9.34 -16.07
C GLU A 36 -24.36 8.86 -14.80
N SER A 37 -24.74 7.58 -14.75
CA SER A 37 -25.44 6.99 -13.61
C SER A 37 -24.53 6.19 -12.67
N SER A 38 -23.24 6.07 -12.98
CA SER A 38 -22.31 5.26 -12.22
C SER A 38 -21.96 5.91 -10.87
N GLN A 39 -21.64 5.08 -9.88
CA GLN A 39 -21.19 5.46 -8.55
C GLN A 39 -20.00 4.55 -8.16
N PRO A 40 -19.04 4.98 -7.34
CA PRO A 40 -18.99 6.26 -6.64
C PRO A 40 -18.54 7.46 -7.50
N TYR A 41 -17.97 7.20 -8.68
CA TYR A 41 -17.59 8.20 -9.67
C TYR A 41 -17.81 7.67 -11.08
N ALA A 42 -17.61 8.54 -12.08
CA ALA A 42 -17.83 8.28 -13.49
C ALA A 42 -16.94 7.13 -14.02
N HIS A 43 -17.55 5.98 -14.33
CA HIS A 43 -16.87 4.81 -14.87
C HIS A 43 -17.78 4.00 -15.80
N ALA A 44 -17.17 3.22 -16.70
CA ALA A 44 -17.88 2.27 -17.55
C ALA A 44 -17.23 0.89 -17.52
N VAL A 45 -18.05 -0.14 -17.70
CA VAL A 45 -17.61 -1.54 -17.83
C VAL A 45 -18.15 -2.08 -19.14
N ILE A 46 -17.26 -2.32 -20.09
CA ILE A 46 -17.57 -2.87 -21.41
C ILE A 46 -17.31 -4.38 -21.35
N PRO A 47 -18.33 -5.27 -21.41
CA PRO A 47 -18.12 -6.71 -21.21
C PRO A 47 -17.27 -7.40 -22.28
N GLN A 48 -17.24 -6.83 -23.49
CA GLN A 48 -16.49 -7.38 -24.62
C GLN A 48 -15.94 -6.23 -25.47
N LEU A 49 -14.62 -5.99 -25.40
CA LEU A 49 -13.97 -4.93 -26.16
C LEU A 49 -13.58 -5.38 -27.58
N PHE A 50 -12.96 -6.55 -27.69
CA PHE A 50 -12.43 -7.08 -28.94
C PHE A 50 -13.19 -8.32 -29.43
N GLU A 51 -12.93 -8.75 -30.66
CA GLU A 51 -13.26 -10.11 -31.08
C GLU A 51 -12.51 -11.14 -30.21
N HIS A 52 -13.19 -12.19 -29.73
CA HIS A 52 -12.61 -13.14 -28.77
C HIS A 52 -11.34 -13.83 -29.32
N ASP A 53 -11.39 -14.33 -30.56
CA ASP A 53 -10.26 -15.04 -31.17
C ASP A 53 -9.04 -14.13 -31.38
N PHE A 54 -9.26 -12.85 -31.63
CA PHE A 54 -8.19 -11.86 -31.72
C PHE A 54 -7.53 -11.66 -30.34
N LEU A 55 -8.34 -11.46 -29.30
CA LEU A 55 -7.81 -11.23 -27.95
C LEU A 55 -7.13 -12.46 -27.38
N GLU A 56 -7.63 -13.67 -27.65
CA GLU A 56 -6.98 -14.93 -27.25
C GLU A 56 -5.58 -15.08 -27.88
N LYS A 57 -5.42 -14.66 -29.14
CA LYS A 57 -4.10 -14.64 -29.81
C LYS A 57 -3.16 -13.61 -29.18
N ALA A 58 -3.60 -12.36 -28.97
CA ALA A 58 -2.79 -11.33 -28.32
C ALA A 58 -2.34 -11.76 -26.92
N ARG A 59 -3.25 -12.35 -26.15
CA ARG A 59 -2.98 -12.92 -24.84
C ARG A 59 -1.94 -14.05 -24.91
N LYS A 60 -2.03 -14.95 -25.91
CA LYS A 60 -1.05 -16.02 -26.10
C LYS A 60 0.33 -15.45 -26.39
N GLU A 61 0.43 -14.49 -27.31
CA GLU A 61 1.69 -13.80 -27.63
C GLU A 61 2.31 -13.17 -26.38
N LEU A 62 1.51 -12.47 -25.57
CA LEU A 62 1.92 -11.86 -24.31
C LEU A 62 2.47 -12.89 -23.31
N CYS A 63 1.74 -13.97 -23.03
CA CYS A 63 2.15 -14.98 -22.05
C CYS A 63 3.40 -15.78 -22.48
N GLU A 64 3.59 -15.99 -23.78
CA GLU A 64 4.69 -16.81 -24.31
C GLU A 64 5.98 -16.02 -24.57
N ASN A 65 5.89 -14.72 -24.85
CA ASN A 65 7.02 -13.94 -25.37
C ASN A 65 7.38 -12.70 -24.55
N VAL A 66 6.67 -12.40 -23.44
CA VAL A 66 6.97 -11.24 -22.58
C VAL A 66 7.33 -11.69 -21.17
N SER A 67 8.45 -11.16 -20.67
CA SER A 67 8.91 -11.38 -19.30
C SER A 67 8.20 -10.45 -18.31
N PHE A 68 7.89 -10.97 -17.13
CA PHE A 68 7.41 -10.17 -16.00
C PHE A 68 8.32 -10.41 -14.81
N THR A 69 8.46 -9.37 -14.01
CA THR A 69 9.23 -9.34 -12.78
C THR A 69 8.27 -9.10 -11.63
N GLU A 70 8.35 -9.93 -10.58
CA GLU A 70 7.61 -9.68 -9.35
C GLU A 70 8.21 -8.46 -8.65
N LYS A 71 7.35 -7.54 -8.21
CA LYS A 71 7.70 -6.41 -7.39
C LYS A 71 6.78 -6.34 -6.20
N GLU A 72 7.35 -6.01 -5.05
CA GLU A 72 6.63 -5.84 -3.81
C GLU A 72 7.09 -4.55 -3.13
N THR A 73 6.13 -3.69 -2.80
CA THR A 73 6.33 -2.42 -2.07
C THR A 73 5.36 -2.37 -0.91
N ASP A 74 5.25 -1.27 -0.17
CA ASP A 74 4.19 -1.09 0.83
C ASP A 74 2.77 -1.18 0.22
N ILE A 75 2.57 -0.60 -0.97
CA ILE A 75 1.25 -0.45 -1.62
C ILE A 75 0.84 -1.63 -2.52
N TYR A 76 1.76 -2.46 -3.01
CA TYR A 76 1.39 -3.59 -3.88
C TYR A 76 2.32 -4.80 -3.76
N ARG A 77 1.82 -5.93 -4.26
CA ARG A 77 2.61 -7.11 -4.65
C ARG A 77 2.09 -7.64 -5.97
N ILE A 78 2.84 -7.46 -7.06
CA ILE A 78 2.40 -7.82 -8.42
C ILE A 78 3.56 -8.32 -9.28
N SER A 79 3.28 -9.17 -10.26
CA SER A 79 4.20 -9.44 -11.36
C SER A 79 3.86 -8.52 -12.53
N GLN A 80 4.80 -7.69 -12.97
CA GLN A 80 4.56 -6.73 -14.05
C GLN A 80 5.59 -6.81 -15.16
N THR A 81 5.18 -6.48 -16.37
CA THR A 81 6.10 -6.25 -17.48
C THR A 81 6.70 -4.83 -17.36
N GLY A 82 7.81 -4.60 -18.06
CA GLY A 82 8.16 -3.22 -18.42
C GLY A 82 7.07 -2.57 -19.28
N ASP A 83 7.20 -1.26 -19.50
CA ASP A 83 6.28 -0.52 -20.37
C ASP A 83 6.27 -1.09 -21.81
N LEU A 84 5.07 -1.37 -22.33
CA LEU A 84 4.86 -1.95 -23.67
C LEU A 84 4.79 -0.87 -24.77
N THR A 85 5.11 0.39 -24.47
CA THR A 85 5.24 1.47 -25.46
C THR A 85 6.27 1.15 -26.55
N ASN A 86 7.41 0.58 -26.16
CA ASN A 86 8.55 0.33 -27.05
C ASN A 86 8.47 -0.98 -27.84
N LEU A 87 7.30 -1.60 -28.00
CA LEU A 87 7.13 -2.77 -28.89
C LEU A 87 7.62 -2.50 -30.33
N SER A 88 7.54 -1.25 -30.80
CA SER A 88 8.07 -0.80 -32.09
C SER A 88 9.59 -0.66 -32.15
N GLY A 89 10.29 -0.68 -31.02
CA GLY A 89 11.74 -0.68 -30.90
C GLY A 89 12.39 -2.07 -30.93
N LEU A 90 11.59 -3.13 -30.80
CA LEU A 90 12.06 -4.53 -30.79
C LEU A 90 12.69 -4.96 -32.12
N ARG A 91 13.59 -5.95 -32.07
CA ARG A 91 14.18 -6.53 -33.29
C ARG A 91 13.08 -7.14 -34.16
N ALA A 92 13.31 -7.23 -35.47
CA ALA A 92 12.29 -7.69 -36.42
C ALA A 92 11.72 -9.09 -36.09
N THR A 93 12.56 -9.97 -35.53
CA THR A 93 12.17 -11.33 -35.09
C THR A 93 11.25 -11.32 -33.87
N GLU A 94 11.55 -10.49 -32.86
CA GLU A 94 10.74 -10.32 -31.65
C GLU A 94 9.41 -9.63 -31.97
N ARG A 95 9.45 -8.61 -32.83
CA ARG A 95 8.26 -7.89 -33.28
C ARG A 95 7.28 -8.78 -34.05
N ALA A 96 7.79 -9.75 -34.81
CA ALA A 96 6.96 -10.72 -35.51
C ALA A 96 6.21 -11.66 -34.55
N GLN A 97 6.76 -11.93 -33.37
CA GLN A 97 6.13 -12.76 -32.34
C GLN A 97 5.03 -12.02 -31.57
N LEU A 98 5.04 -10.68 -31.60
CA LEU A 98 4.11 -9.80 -30.87
C LEU A 98 3.18 -9.01 -31.81
N SER A 99 2.90 -9.58 -32.98
CA SER A 99 2.18 -8.87 -34.05
C SER A 99 0.71 -8.56 -33.70
N THR A 100 0.04 -9.48 -33.00
CA THR A 100 -1.34 -9.30 -32.55
C THR A 100 -1.39 -8.36 -31.34
N LEU A 101 -0.42 -8.46 -30.42
CA LEU A 101 -0.28 -7.54 -29.30
C LEU A 101 -0.02 -6.09 -29.77
N THR A 102 0.79 -5.91 -30.82
CA THR A 102 1.02 -4.60 -31.45
C THR A 102 -0.27 -4.06 -32.05
N GLN A 103 -1.03 -4.89 -32.78
CA GLN A 103 -2.35 -4.50 -33.32
C GLN A 103 -3.35 -4.13 -32.22
N LEU A 104 -3.31 -4.81 -31.07
CA LEU A 104 -4.17 -4.51 -29.92
C LEU A 104 -3.85 -3.12 -29.36
N ARG A 105 -2.57 -2.82 -29.14
CA ARG A 105 -2.11 -1.50 -28.70
C ARG A 105 -2.55 -0.42 -29.70
N ASP A 106 -2.25 -0.62 -30.98
CA ASP A 106 -2.55 0.36 -32.03
C ASP A 106 -4.07 0.60 -32.16
N ALA A 107 -4.89 -0.44 -31.97
CA ALA A 107 -6.34 -0.30 -31.92
C ALA A 107 -6.80 0.53 -30.71
N LEU A 108 -6.28 0.26 -29.50
CA LEU A 108 -6.60 1.04 -28.29
C LEU A 108 -6.25 2.52 -28.46
N TYR A 109 -5.12 2.86 -29.07
CA TYR A 109 -4.70 4.26 -29.24
C TYR A 109 -5.15 4.90 -30.57
N SER A 110 -5.91 4.17 -31.39
CA SER A 110 -6.46 4.68 -32.66
C SER A 110 -7.32 5.93 -32.48
N SER A 111 -7.38 6.77 -33.50
CA SER A 111 -8.27 7.94 -33.54
C SER A 111 -9.73 7.57 -33.30
N GLU A 112 -10.15 6.45 -33.86
CA GLU A 112 -11.50 5.91 -33.78
C GLU A 112 -11.87 5.56 -32.34
N PHE A 113 -10.98 4.85 -31.64
CA PHE A 113 -11.24 4.46 -30.24
C PHE A 113 -11.12 5.64 -29.28
N ARG A 114 -10.16 6.55 -29.48
CA ARG A 114 -10.06 7.79 -28.69
C ARG A 114 -11.30 8.66 -28.85
N THR A 115 -11.86 8.77 -30.06
CA THR A 115 -13.12 9.49 -30.32
C THR A 115 -14.30 8.79 -29.65
N PHE A 116 -14.34 7.46 -29.69
CA PHE A 116 -15.34 6.67 -28.97
C PHE A 116 -15.29 6.92 -27.45
N LEU A 117 -14.11 6.87 -26.82
CA LEU A 117 -13.95 7.16 -25.39
C LEU A 117 -14.34 8.59 -25.03
N GLN A 118 -13.98 9.56 -25.86
CA GLN A 118 -14.42 10.95 -25.71
C GLN A 118 -15.94 11.06 -25.68
N ASN A 119 -16.62 10.38 -26.60
CA ASN A 119 -18.07 10.41 -26.68
C ASN A 119 -18.74 9.67 -25.52
N VAL A 120 -18.15 8.59 -25.02
CA VAL A 120 -18.70 7.81 -23.88
C VAL A 120 -18.51 8.54 -22.56
N THR A 121 -17.32 9.09 -22.33
CA THR A 121 -16.92 9.61 -21.01
C THR A 121 -17.04 11.14 -20.89
N GLY A 122 -17.00 11.87 -22.01
CA GLY A 122 -16.92 13.33 -21.99
C GLY A 122 -15.61 13.84 -21.37
N CYS A 123 -14.50 13.11 -21.50
CA CYS A 123 -13.20 13.47 -20.92
C CYS A 123 -12.42 14.54 -21.70
N GLY A 124 -12.92 14.92 -22.88
CA GLY A 124 -12.20 15.80 -23.79
C GLY A 124 -11.07 15.09 -24.55
N PRO A 125 -10.30 15.81 -25.38
CA PRO A 125 -9.30 15.25 -26.28
C PRO A 125 -8.29 14.31 -25.59
N LEU A 126 -7.84 13.27 -26.31
CA LEU A 126 -6.87 12.29 -25.82
C LEU A 126 -5.67 12.19 -26.77
N SER A 127 -4.46 12.14 -26.23
CA SER A 127 -3.22 11.94 -27.00
C SER A 127 -3.28 10.63 -27.79
N GLY A 128 -2.86 10.68 -29.05
CA GLY A 128 -2.61 9.50 -29.88
C GLY A 128 -1.14 9.13 -29.96
N LEU A 129 -0.24 10.06 -29.60
CA LEU A 129 1.21 9.85 -29.58
C LEU A 129 1.70 9.25 -28.27
N LYS A 130 1.17 9.73 -27.14
CA LYS A 130 1.56 9.28 -25.81
C LYS A 130 0.75 8.05 -25.42
N THR A 131 1.24 6.90 -25.85
CA THR A 131 0.76 5.60 -25.40
C THR A 131 1.37 5.26 -24.04
N ASP A 132 0.61 4.69 -23.11
CA ASP A 132 1.09 4.24 -21.80
C ASP A 132 0.32 2.96 -21.42
N MET A 133 0.97 1.81 -21.55
CA MET A 133 0.31 0.51 -21.34
C MET A 133 1.31 -0.51 -20.83
N SER A 134 0.97 -1.16 -19.73
CA SER A 134 1.73 -2.26 -19.14
C SER A 134 0.82 -3.48 -18.94
N CYS A 135 1.44 -4.63 -18.71
CA CYS A 135 0.72 -5.81 -18.28
C CYS A 135 1.07 -6.16 -16.84
N ALA A 136 0.04 -6.49 -16.06
CA ALA A 136 0.18 -7.02 -14.71
C ALA A 136 -0.45 -8.41 -14.60
N GLU A 137 0.21 -9.28 -13.86
CA GLU A 137 -0.24 -10.59 -13.43
C GLU A 137 -0.34 -10.59 -11.90
N TYR A 138 -1.56 -10.83 -11.41
CA TYR A 138 -1.83 -11.01 -9.98
C TYR A 138 -2.03 -12.50 -9.73
N GLY A 139 -1.10 -13.08 -8.98
CA GLY A 139 -1.15 -14.44 -8.46
C GLY A 139 -1.66 -14.46 -7.01
N GLN A 140 -1.59 -15.62 -6.36
CA GLN A 140 -2.06 -15.75 -4.99
C GLN A 140 -1.30 -14.82 -4.02
N GLY A 141 -2.03 -14.00 -3.26
CA GLY A 141 -1.44 -13.01 -2.37
C GLY A 141 -1.04 -11.69 -3.05
N SER A 142 -1.22 -11.58 -4.38
CA SER A 142 -1.04 -10.31 -5.08
C SER A 142 -2.23 -9.37 -4.85
N TYR A 143 -1.94 -8.08 -4.67
CA TYR A 143 -2.90 -7.00 -4.42
C TYR A 143 -2.32 -5.66 -4.91
N LEU A 144 -3.17 -4.65 -5.02
CA LEU A 144 -2.79 -3.24 -5.17
C LEU A 144 -3.73 -2.40 -4.29
N LEU A 145 -3.16 -1.70 -3.32
CA LEU A 145 -3.93 -0.95 -2.31
C LEU A 145 -4.49 0.36 -2.87
N ASN A 146 -5.16 1.14 -2.02
CA ASN A 146 -5.97 2.27 -2.47
C ASN A 146 -5.12 3.43 -3.00
N HIS A 147 -5.43 3.91 -4.20
CA HIS A 147 -4.76 5.04 -4.88
C HIS A 147 -5.72 5.70 -5.87
N ASP A 148 -5.39 6.86 -6.44
CA ASP A 148 -6.29 7.63 -7.32
C ASP A 148 -5.81 7.80 -8.78
N ASP A 149 -4.63 7.25 -9.13
CA ASP A 149 -3.99 7.30 -10.46
C ASP A 149 -3.54 8.69 -10.95
N VAL A 150 -3.54 9.70 -10.07
CA VAL A 150 -3.30 11.12 -10.44
C VAL A 150 -1.82 11.40 -10.60
N ILE A 151 -1.27 11.04 -11.77
CA ILE A 151 0.13 11.25 -12.11
C ILE A 151 0.26 11.98 -13.45
N GLY A 152 1.00 13.09 -13.46
CA GLY A 152 1.38 13.83 -14.66
C GLY A 152 0.18 14.25 -15.53
N THR A 153 0.13 13.75 -16.77
CA THR A 153 -0.89 14.14 -17.76
C THR A 153 -1.96 13.07 -18.00
N ARG A 154 -2.08 12.08 -17.11
CA ARG A 154 -3.11 11.03 -17.21
C ARG A 154 -4.51 11.67 -17.17
N ARG A 155 -5.41 11.20 -18.03
CA ARG A 155 -6.78 11.72 -18.15
C ARG A 155 -7.83 10.62 -18.00
N ILE A 156 -7.54 9.44 -18.53
CA ILE A 156 -8.41 8.25 -18.42
C ILE A 156 -7.54 7.05 -18.04
N SER A 157 -7.93 6.34 -16.99
CA SER A 157 -7.37 5.02 -16.66
C SER A 157 -8.20 3.93 -17.32
N PHE A 158 -7.55 2.87 -17.77
CA PHE A 158 -8.24 1.69 -18.27
C PHE A 158 -7.60 0.38 -17.82
N ILE A 159 -8.44 -0.66 -17.77
CA ILE A 159 -8.03 -2.03 -17.48
C ILE A 159 -8.75 -2.97 -18.45
N LEU A 160 -7.99 -3.69 -19.27
CA LEU A 160 -8.46 -4.78 -20.13
C LEU A 160 -8.10 -6.13 -19.49
N TYR A 161 -9.11 -6.88 -19.08
CA TYR A 161 -8.93 -8.14 -18.39
C TYR A 161 -8.67 -9.31 -19.35
N LEU A 162 -7.56 -10.01 -19.13
CA LEU A 162 -7.05 -11.14 -19.92
C LEU A 162 -7.07 -12.46 -19.12
N VAL A 163 -7.88 -12.54 -18.08
CA VAL A 163 -8.19 -13.80 -17.37
C VAL A 163 -8.65 -14.88 -18.36
N LYS A 164 -8.56 -16.15 -18.00
CA LYS A 164 -9.06 -17.24 -18.85
C LYS A 164 -10.56 -17.03 -19.16
N ARG A 165 -10.92 -17.29 -20.41
CA ARG A 165 -12.32 -17.32 -20.85
C ARG A 165 -13.08 -18.47 -20.19
N GLU A 166 -12.46 -19.65 -20.18
CA GLU A 166 -12.95 -20.83 -19.49
C GLU A 166 -11.78 -21.54 -18.77
N PRO A 167 -11.95 -21.95 -17.49
CA PRO A 167 -13.09 -21.60 -16.64
C PRO A 167 -13.15 -20.09 -16.39
N ARG A 168 -14.37 -19.54 -16.32
CA ARG A 168 -14.58 -18.12 -15.99
C ARG A 168 -14.07 -17.80 -14.59
N TRP A 169 -13.52 -16.59 -14.43
CA TRP A 169 -13.17 -16.04 -13.13
C TRP A 169 -14.40 -15.97 -12.22
N ARG A 170 -14.22 -16.24 -10.94
CA ARG A 170 -15.28 -16.19 -9.93
C ARG A 170 -14.94 -15.12 -8.91
N ALA A 171 -15.94 -14.37 -8.44
CA ALA A 171 -15.72 -13.33 -7.44
C ALA A 171 -15.01 -13.85 -6.17
N GLU A 172 -15.32 -15.08 -5.74
CA GLU A 172 -14.67 -15.74 -4.60
C GLU A 172 -13.16 -15.98 -4.77
N TRP A 173 -12.59 -15.81 -5.97
CA TRP A 173 -11.15 -15.90 -6.23
C TRP A 173 -10.39 -14.63 -5.86
N GLY A 174 -11.11 -13.55 -5.53
CA GLY A 174 -10.56 -12.23 -5.29
C GLY A 174 -10.20 -11.49 -6.58
N GLY A 175 -9.30 -10.51 -6.51
CA GLY A 175 -8.85 -9.76 -7.68
C GLY A 175 -9.86 -8.77 -8.24
N ALA A 176 -10.94 -8.45 -7.54
CA ALA A 176 -11.88 -7.44 -8.01
C ALA A 176 -11.24 -6.04 -8.04
N LEU A 177 -11.66 -5.22 -9.01
CA LEU A 177 -11.45 -3.76 -8.94
C LEU A 177 -12.47 -3.18 -7.96
N GLU A 178 -11.98 -2.53 -6.91
CA GLU A 178 -12.79 -1.90 -5.87
C GLU A 178 -12.80 -0.38 -6.05
N LEU A 179 -13.98 0.26 -6.06
CA LEU A 179 -14.13 1.71 -6.22
C LEU A 179 -14.66 2.35 -4.92
N TYR A 180 -14.02 3.44 -4.50
CA TYR A 180 -14.25 4.04 -3.18
C TYR A 180 -15.02 5.36 -3.29
N PRO A 181 -16.10 5.55 -2.52
CA PRO A 181 -16.75 6.85 -2.39
C PRO A 181 -15.84 7.80 -1.63
N VAL A 182 -15.97 9.09 -1.90
CA VAL A 182 -15.22 10.14 -1.21
C VAL A 182 -16.14 10.99 -0.34
N VAL A 183 -15.61 11.44 0.79
CA VAL A 183 -16.21 12.46 1.63
C VAL A 183 -15.60 13.79 1.21
N ALA A 184 -16.47 14.73 0.82
CA ALA A 184 -16.04 16.07 0.46
C ALA A 184 -15.37 16.75 1.65
N SER A 185 -14.18 17.30 1.45
CA SER A 185 -13.51 18.09 2.48
C SER A 185 -13.88 19.57 2.41
N GLU A 186 -13.84 20.26 3.54
CA GLU A 186 -14.12 21.70 3.60
C GLU A 186 -12.92 22.54 3.12
N GLY A 187 -13.19 23.62 2.39
CA GLY A 187 -12.18 24.57 1.92
C GLY A 187 -11.30 24.02 0.79
N ASP A 188 -10.01 24.35 0.81
CA ASP A 188 -9.00 23.94 -0.18
C ASP A 188 -8.47 22.51 0.02
N ARG A 189 -9.03 21.74 0.97
CA ARG A 189 -8.58 20.37 1.26
C ARG A 189 -9.10 19.40 0.19
N PRO A 190 -8.28 18.46 -0.30
CA PRO A 190 -8.74 17.43 -1.21
C PRO A 190 -9.68 16.45 -0.50
N ASN A 191 -10.56 15.81 -1.27
CA ASN A 191 -11.51 14.86 -0.71
C ASN A 191 -10.84 13.60 -0.17
N ILE A 192 -11.50 12.97 0.79
CA ILE A 192 -10.97 11.82 1.52
C ILE A 192 -11.80 10.57 1.15
N PRO A 193 -11.19 9.48 0.65
CA PRO A 193 -11.93 8.26 0.37
C PRO A 193 -12.44 7.63 1.67
N GLN A 194 -13.67 7.12 1.64
CA GLN A 194 -14.19 6.32 2.74
C GLN A 194 -13.35 5.04 2.88
N PRO A 195 -13.22 4.46 4.09
CA PRO A 195 -12.41 3.25 4.30
C PRO A 195 -12.90 1.96 3.60
N LYS A 196 -14.12 1.98 3.03
CA LYS A 196 -14.76 0.83 2.39
C LYS A 196 -15.13 1.15 0.95
N PRO A 197 -14.96 0.19 0.02
CA PRO A 197 -15.46 0.36 -1.33
C PRO A 197 -16.99 0.29 -1.34
N SER A 198 -17.59 0.97 -2.32
CA SER A 198 -19.04 0.89 -2.58
C SER A 198 -19.37 0.02 -3.80
N VAL A 199 -18.38 -0.21 -4.67
CA VAL A 199 -18.49 -1.03 -5.87
C VAL A 199 -17.30 -1.97 -5.95
N SER A 200 -17.56 -3.22 -6.31
CA SER A 200 -16.56 -4.26 -6.56
C SER A 200 -16.86 -4.95 -7.89
N ILE A 201 -15.87 -4.98 -8.79
CA ILE A 201 -16.00 -5.47 -10.17
C ILE A 201 -15.03 -6.63 -10.36
N PRO A 202 -15.50 -7.89 -10.28
CA PRO A 202 -14.69 -9.06 -10.58
C PRO A 202 -14.21 -9.06 -12.04
N PRO A 203 -12.96 -9.45 -12.31
CA PRO A 203 -12.41 -9.45 -13.66
C PRO A 203 -13.10 -10.52 -14.51
N ALA A 204 -13.32 -10.24 -15.79
CA ALA A 204 -13.83 -11.21 -16.76
C ALA A 204 -13.09 -11.09 -18.09
N PHE A 205 -12.89 -12.20 -18.81
CA PHE A 205 -12.15 -12.17 -20.07
C PHE A 205 -12.78 -11.17 -21.05
N ASN A 206 -11.95 -10.31 -21.66
CA ASN A 206 -12.35 -9.28 -22.63
C ASN A 206 -13.19 -8.13 -22.05
N GLN A 207 -13.39 -8.11 -20.73
CA GLN A 207 -13.98 -6.98 -20.04
C GLN A 207 -12.98 -5.81 -20.04
N PHE A 208 -13.46 -4.62 -20.37
CA PHE A 208 -12.69 -3.38 -20.35
C PHE A 208 -13.37 -2.39 -19.41
N THR A 209 -12.67 -2.01 -18.34
CA THR A 209 -13.13 -1.01 -17.40
C THR A 209 -12.38 0.29 -17.62
N VAL A 210 -13.08 1.41 -17.58
CA VAL A 210 -12.53 2.75 -17.83
C VAL A 210 -13.14 3.77 -16.88
N PHE A 211 -12.33 4.70 -16.39
CA PHE A 211 -12.77 5.81 -15.54
C PHE A 211 -11.89 7.04 -15.75
N LYS A 212 -12.44 8.23 -15.42
CA LYS A 212 -11.69 9.48 -15.45
C LYS A 212 -10.68 9.52 -14.29
N VAL A 213 -9.50 10.04 -14.58
CA VAL A 213 -8.51 10.34 -13.53
C VAL A 213 -8.86 11.71 -12.95
N GLU A 214 -9.27 11.72 -11.69
CA GLU A 214 -9.79 12.90 -11.00
C GLU A 214 -9.08 13.04 -9.64
N PRO A 215 -8.24 14.08 -9.46
CA PRO A 215 -7.53 14.35 -8.20
C PRO A 215 -8.44 14.26 -6.98
N GLY A 216 -8.10 13.37 -6.04
CA GLY A 216 -8.87 13.17 -4.82
C GLY A 216 -10.27 12.55 -5.02
N HIS A 217 -10.58 11.96 -6.17
CA HIS A 217 -11.89 11.36 -6.43
C HIS A 217 -11.82 9.92 -6.93
N SER A 218 -10.94 9.63 -7.90
CA SER A 218 -10.87 8.32 -8.60
C SER A 218 -10.17 7.22 -7.78
N PHE A 219 -10.45 7.16 -6.47
CA PHE A 219 -9.84 6.18 -5.57
C PHE A 219 -10.31 4.76 -5.87
N HIS A 220 -9.35 3.85 -6.00
CA HIS A 220 -9.59 2.44 -6.28
C HIS A 220 -8.48 1.53 -5.76
N SER A 221 -8.76 0.23 -5.68
CA SER A 221 -7.79 -0.82 -5.35
C SER A 221 -8.07 -2.10 -6.15
N VAL A 222 -7.12 -3.04 -6.11
CA VAL A 222 -7.30 -4.41 -6.58
C VAL A 222 -7.30 -5.32 -5.35
N GLU A 223 -8.45 -5.94 -5.08
CA GLU A 223 -8.64 -6.94 -4.03
C GLU A 223 -7.62 -8.07 -4.19
N GLU A 224 -7.12 -8.61 -3.08
CA GLU A 224 -6.15 -9.71 -3.10
C GLU A 224 -6.69 -10.94 -3.83
N VAL A 225 -5.85 -11.62 -4.62
CA VAL A 225 -6.20 -12.92 -5.23
C VAL A 225 -5.91 -14.04 -4.22
N VAL A 226 -6.91 -14.85 -3.88
CA VAL A 226 -6.79 -15.86 -2.80
C VAL A 226 -6.50 -17.28 -3.28
N ILE A 227 -6.70 -17.56 -4.56
CA ILE A 227 -6.46 -18.89 -5.14
C ILE A 227 -5.05 -19.02 -5.70
N GLU A 228 -4.47 -20.21 -5.58
CA GLU A 228 -3.22 -20.54 -6.23
C GLU A 228 -3.46 -20.76 -7.73
N GLY A 229 -2.48 -20.37 -8.55
CA GLY A 229 -2.48 -20.68 -9.96
C GLY A 229 -2.45 -22.19 -10.16
N GLN A 230 -3.46 -22.78 -10.82
CA GLN A 230 -3.38 -24.16 -11.24
C GLN A 230 -2.51 -24.18 -12.51
N HIS A 231 -1.25 -24.59 -12.34
CA HIS A 231 -0.18 -24.95 -13.29
C HIS A 231 1.15 -24.28 -12.89
N GLY A 232 2.26 -25.02 -13.04
CA GLY A 232 3.54 -24.76 -12.36
C GLY A 232 4.24 -23.43 -12.67
N PRO A 233 5.42 -23.19 -12.08
CA PRO A 233 6.16 -21.91 -12.09
C PRO A 233 6.46 -21.31 -13.47
N SER A 234 6.21 -22.06 -14.55
CA SER A 234 6.55 -21.72 -15.93
C SER A 234 5.35 -21.46 -16.86
N SER A 235 4.10 -21.48 -16.37
CA SER A 235 2.92 -21.24 -17.22
C SER A 235 2.15 -19.98 -16.82
N ARG A 236 2.69 -18.81 -17.18
CA ARG A 236 2.06 -17.48 -17.03
C ARG A 236 0.65 -17.47 -17.64
N GLY A 237 -0.27 -16.75 -17.01
CA GLY A 237 -1.66 -16.70 -17.47
C GLY A 237 -2.37 -18.06 -17.37
N GLY A 238 -2.09 -18.84 -16.34
CA GLY A 238 -2.82 -20.07 -16.03
C GLY A 238 -4.25 -19.84 -15.50
N ILE A 239 -4.89 -20.89 -15.01
CA ILE A 239 -6.13 -20.76 -14.22
C ILE A 239 -5.75 -20.15 -12.87
N GLY A 240 -6.48 -19.15 -12.41
CA GLY A 240 -6.17 -18.44 -11.16
C GLY A 240 -5.12 -17.34 -11.28
N SER A 241 -4.59 -17.10 -12.48
CA SER A 241 -3.80 -15.91 -12.80
C SER A 241 -4.73 -14.79 -13.28
N ARG A 242 -4.78 -13.68 -12.53
CA ARG A 242 -5.45 -12.46 -12.97
C ARG A 242 -4.51 -11.63 -13.81
N LEU A 243 -4.55 -11.89 -15.11
CA LEU A 243 -3.81 -11.13 -16.11
C LEU A 243 -4.64 -9.94 -16.61
N SER A 244 -4.03 -8.76 -16.70
CA SER A 244 -4.66 -7.57 -17.26
C SER A 244 -3.65 -6.67 -17.97
N LEU A 245 -4.07 -6.08 -19.09
CA LEU A 245 -3.41 -4.90 -19.65
C LEU A 245 -4.04 -3.66 -19.02
N SER A 246 -3.23 -2.81 -18.41
CA SER A 246 -3.68 -1.54 -17.83
C SER A 246 -2.87 -0.41 -18.41
N GLY A 247 -3.41 0.80 -18.37
CA GLY A 247 -2.73 1.96 -18.91
C GLY A 247 -3.56 3.21 -18.82
N TRP A 248 -3.04 4.27 -19.43
CA TRP A 248 -3.65 5.58 -19.39
C TRP A 248 -3.72 6.23 -20.78
N PHE A 249 -4.84 6.90 -21.04
CA PHE A 249 -4.87 7.91 -22.08
C PHE A 249 -4.52 9.26 -21.47
N HIS A 250 -3.59 9.96 -22.11
CA HIS A 250 -3.10 11.24 -21.65
C HIS A 250 -3.84 12.42 -22.30
N LYS A 251 -3.74 13.59 -21.67
CA LYS A 251 -4.02 14.87 -22.36
C LYS A 251 -3.13 14.98 -23.62
N PRO A 252 -3.61 15.57 -24.73
CA PRO A 252 -2.78 15.77 -25.92
C PRO A 252 -1.55 16.62 -25.59
N ASP A 253 -0.45 16.35 -26.29
CA ASP A 253 0.77 17.16 -26.24
C ASP A 253 0.77 18.24 -27.34
N GLU A 254 1.73 19.18 -27.26
CA GLU A 254 1.87 20.26 -28.24
C GLU A 254 1.93 19.70 -29.68
N GLY A 255 1.04 20.19 -30.55
CA GLY A 255 0.92 19.74 -31.93
C GLY A 255 -0.10 18.62 -32.19
N GLU A 256 -0.72 18.06 -31.14
CA GLU A 256 -1.85 17.13 -31.28
C GLU A 256 -3.21 17.85 -31.34
N GLU A 257 -4.20 17.19 -31.95
CA GLU A 257 -5.56 17.71 -32.02
C GLU A 257 -6.18 17.85 -30.62
N GLY A 258 -6.73 19.04 -30.34
CA GLY A 258 -7.32 19.34 -29.03
C GLY A 258 -6.30 19.64 -27.93
N TYR A 259 -5.03 19.87 -28.28
CA TYR A 259 -4.05 20.47 -27.37
C TYR A 259 -4.52 21.87 -26.95
N GLU A 260 -4.57 22.08 -25.64
CA GLU A 260 -4.81 23.40 -25.06
C GLU A 260 -3.51 23.82 -24.37
N GLU A 261 -2.96 24.95 -24.79
CA GLU A 261 -1.77 25.52 -24.16
C GLU A 261 -2.13 25.89 -22.71
N GLU A 262 -1.54 25.19 -21.74
CA GLU A 262 -1.76 25.49 -20.32
C GLU A 262 -1.24 26.92 -20.06
N LYS A 263 -2.16 27.88 -19.92
CA LYS A 263 -1.77 29.27 -19.63
C LYS A 263 -1.06 29.29 -18.28
N LYS A 264 0.26 29.51 -18.30
CA LYS A 264 1.05 29.77 -17.09
C LYS A 264 0.37 30.85 -16.26
N GLY A 265 -0.22 30.45 -15.13
CA GLY A 265 -0.91 31.35 -14.19
C GLY A 265 -2.44 31.32 -14.22
N GLN A 266 -3.09 30.50 -15.05
CA GLN A 266 -4.47 30.08 -14.75
C GLN A 266 -4.41 28.89 -13.80
N GLU A 267 -4.93 29.07 -12.59
CA GLU A 267 -5.14 27.99 -11.62
C GLU A 267 -6.01 26.91 -12.26
N VAL A 268 -5.38 25.84 -12.76
CA VAL A 268 -6.10 24.64 -13.17
C VAL A 268 -6.42 23.88 -11.89
N GLU A 269 -7.70 23.73 -11.57
CA GLU A 269 -8.17 22.75 -10.58
C GLU A 269 -7.52 21.39 -10.92
N GLY A 270 -6.60 20.92 -10.07
CA GLY A 270 -5.84 19.68 -10.28
C GLY A 270 -4.33 19.84 -10.46
N ALA A 271 -3.79 21.04 -10.76
CA ALA A 271 -2.34 21.26 -10.84
C ALA A 271 -1.68 21.45 -9.45
N LYS A 272 -2.49 21.59 -8.38
CA LYS A 272 -2.04 21.52 -6.97
C LYS A 272 -1.81 20.07 -6.47
N GLY A 273 -1.77 19.06 -7.35
CA GLY A 273 -1.63 17.64 -6.95
C GLY A 273 -0.43 17.32 -6.05
N LYS A 274 0.67 18.08 -6.17
CA LYS A 274 1.84 17.93 -5.28
C LYS A 274 1.65 18.53 -3.89
N SER A 275 0.76 19.50 -3.73
CA SER A 275 0.44 20.13 -2.45
C SER A 275 -0.68 19.40 -1.70
N SER A 276 -1.54 18.64 -2.40
CA SER A 276 -2.75 18.05 -1.82
C SER A 276 -2.47 16.79 -1.01
N LEU A 277 -1.50 15.95 -1.41
CA LEU A 277 -1.17 14.70 -0.70
C LEU A 277 -0.50 14.97 0.66
N GLN A 278 0.52 15.83 0.70
CA GLN A 278 1.13 16.31 1.95
C GLN A 278 0.13 17.01 2.88
N GLN A 279 -0.80 17.80 2.31
CA GLN A 279 -1.90 18.38 3.09
C GLN A 279 -2.87 17.33 3.64
N LEU A 280 -3.16 16.25 2.89
CA LEU A 280 -3.99 15.13 3.35
C LEU A 280 -3.41 14.44 4.58
N TYR A 281 -2.11 14.15 4.58
CA TYR A 281 -1.44 13.51 5.72
C TYR A 281 -1.62 14.36 6.99
N LYS A 282 -1.34 15.66 6.90
CA LYS A 282 -1.34 16.54 8.07
C LYS A 282 -2.73 16.79 8.66
N THR A 283 -3.78 16.71 7.86
CA THR A 283 -5.15 17.01 8.32
C THR A 283 -5.97 15.79 8.73
N THR A 284 -5.52 14.58 8.40
CA THR A 284 -6.32 13.36 8.61
C THR A 284 -5.81 12.48 9.74
N LEU A 285 -4.56 12.67 10.16
CA LEU A 285 -3.97 11.94 11.28
C LEU A 285 -4.46 12.49 12.63
N LYS A 286 -4.52 11.60 13.62
CA LYS A 286 -4.94 11.89 14.99
C LYS A 286 -4.02 12.96 15.61
N GLU A 287 -4.60 13.97 16.26
CA GLU A 287 -3.82 14.97 17.00
C GLU A 287 -3.11 14.32 18.20
N ALA A 288 -1.86 14.72 18.45
CA ALA A 288 -1.08 14.21 19.56
C ALA A 288 -1.57 14.80 20.91
N THR A 289 -1.62 13.94 21.92
CA THR A 289 -1.88 14.32 23.31
C THR A 289 -0.60 14.90 23.90
N LYS A 290 -0.65 16.16 24.35
CA LYS A 290 0.50 16.84 24.98
C LYS A 290 0.61 16.49 26.45
N TYR A 291 1.84 16.37 26.95
CA TYR A 291 2.10 16.36 28.38
C TYR A 291 1.93 17.76 28.98
N ASP A 292 1.63 17.83 30.28
CA ASP A 292 1.69 19.07 31.06
C ASP A 292 3.15 19.46 31.29
N GLY A 293 3.79 20.05 30.27
CA GLY A 293 5.22 20.36 30.23
C GLY A 293 6.01 19.35 29.40
N VAL A 294 7.18 18.95 29.88
CA VAL A 294 8.02 17.90 29.28
C VAL A 294 8.32 16.80 30.30
N VAL A 295 8.54 15.58 29.81
CA VAL A 295 9.02 14.47 30.65
C VAL A 295 10.49 14.26 30.31
N GLU A 296 11.38 14.77 31.16
CA GLU A 296 12.82 14.75 30.93
C GLU A 296 13.38 13.32 30.98
N GLY A 297 14.17 12.97 29.97
CA GLY A 297 15.03 11.79 29.98
C GLY A 297 16.39 12.17 30.53
N LEU A 298 16.74 11.69 31.72
CA LEU A 298 18.07 11.90 32.29
C LEU A 298 18.89 10.61 32.18
N PRO A 299 20.20 10.69 31.89
CA PRO A 299 21.09 9.56 32.03
C PRO A 299 21.03 9.02 33.46
N LEU A 300 20.86 7.71 33.63
CA LEU A 300 21.01 7.10 34.93
C LEU A 300 22.50 7.19 35.31
N GLU A 301 22.88 8.14 36.16
CA GLU A 301 24.28 8.38 36.55
C GLU A 301 25.01 7.06 36.92
N GLN A 302 26.29 6.97 36.54
CA GLN A 302 27.23 5.95 37.02
C GLN A 302 27.63 6.25 38.48
N GLY A 303 26.66 6.25 39.39
CA GLY A 303 26.89 6.39 40.81
C GLY A 303 26.88 5.02 41.48
N ASP A 304 28.04 4.57 41.94
CA ASP A 304 28.23 3.44 42.87
C ASP A 304 27.69 3.78 44.27
N GLY A 305 26.38 4.02 44.35
CA GLY A 305 25.67 4.30 45.60
C GLY A 305 25.96 5.71 46.15
N GLU A 306 24.99 6.26 46.87
CA GLU A 306 25.14 7.47 47.72
C GLU A 306 24.95 8.87 47.07
N GLY A 307 24.24 8.98 45.93
CA GLY A 307 23.66 10.24 45.47
C GLY A 307 22.19 10.38 45.88
N GLU A 308 21.79 11.49 46.53
CA GLU A 308 20.43 11.82 46.97
C GLU A 308 19.45 12.16 45.81
N GLY A 309 19.48 11.39 44.71
CA GLY A 309 18.42 11.38 43.70
C GLY A 309 17.43 10.27 44.02
N GLU A 310 16.12 10.53 43.97
CA GLU A 310 15.12 9.45 44.07
C GLU A 310 15.40 8.42 42.96
N LEU A 311 15.79 7.20 43.33
CA LEU A 311 15.97 6.11 42.38
C LEU A 311 14.63 5.87 41.66
N PHE A 312 14.58 6.10 40.34
CA PHE A 312 13.47 5.67 39.53
C PHE A 312 13.47 4.12 39.43
N PRO A 313 12.30 3.45 39.55
CA PRO A 313 10.97 4.03 39.76
C PRO A 313 10.68 4.44 41.22
N SER A 314 9.94 5.54 41.42
CA SER A 314 9.44 5.90 42.76
C SER A 314 8.42 4.87 43.27
N ASP A 315 8.14 4.83 44.57
CA ASP A 315 7.06 3.98 45.13
C ASP A 315 5.71 4.21 44.43
N SER A 316 5.44 5.45 44.03
CA SER A 316 4.22 5.82 43.30
C SER A 316 4.22 5.31 41.85
N ASP A 317 5.38 5.28 41.19
CA ASP A 317 5.53 4.71 39.85
C ASP A 317 5.37 3.18 39.90
N HIS A 318 6.00 2.53 40.88
CA HIS A 318 5.88 1.09 41.11
C HIS A 318 4.41 0.67 41.25
N GLN A 319 3.63 1.37 42.09
CA GLN A 319 2.21 1.07 42.28
C GLN A 319 1.39 1.09 40.98
N VAL A 320 1.73 1.98 40.05
CA VAL A 320 1.01 2.11 38.77
C VAL A 320 1.50 1.08 37.75
N LEU A 321 2.82 0.90 37.64
CA LEU A 321 3.46 0.09 36.61
C LEU A 321 3.35 -1.42 36.88
N GLU A 322 3.51 -1.86 38.13
CA GLU A 322 3.41 -3.28 38.52
C GLU A 322 2.02 -3.88 38.29
N GLU A 323 1.00 -3.04 38.12
CA GLU A 323 -0.34 -3.51 37.77
C GLU A 323 -0.39 -4.26 36.43
N ILE A 324 0.50 -3.94 35.49
CA ILE A 324 0.51 -4.53 34.14
C ILE A 324 1.87 -5.07 33.72
N LEU A 325 2.98 -4.47 34.18
CA LEU A 325 4.33 -4.79 33.72
C LEU A 325 4.92 -5.98 34.46
N ASN A 326 5.79 -6.70 33.76
CA ASN A 326 6.69 -7.68 34.37
C ASN A 326 7.68 -6.94 35.30
N PRO A 327 7.74 -7.28 36.61
CA PRO A 327 8.57 -6.57 37.59
C PRO A 327 10.06 -6.54 37.25
N SER A 328 10.54 -7.46 36.41
CA SER A 328 11.95 -7.50 35.95
C SER A 328 12.39 -6.22 35.23
N TYR A 329 11.44 -5.52 34.60
CA TYR A 329 11.67 -4.24 33.91
C TYR A 329 11.61 -3.01 34.82
N LEU A 330 11.33 -3.20 36.11
CA LEU A 330 11.30 -2.13 37.12
C LEU A 330 12.51 -2.21 38.06
N VAL A 331 13.46 -3.09 37.77
CA VAL A 331 14.70 -3.23 38.55
C VAL A 331 15.73 -2.20 38.07
N PRO A 332 16.29 -1.34 38.94
CA PRO A 332 17.22 -0.28 38.53
C PRO A 332 18.42 -0.78 37.72
N LYS A 333 18.98 -1.94 38.07
CA LYS A 333 20.09 -2.55 37.32
C LYS A 333 19.69 -2.93 35.89
N THR A 334 18.47 -3.45 35.71
CA THR A 334 17.93 -3.77 34.38
C THR A 334 17.70 -2.50 33.58
N LEU A 335 17.12 -1.47 34.18
CA LEU A 335 16.86 -0.18 33.52
C LEU A 335 18.15 0.46 32.98
N ARG A 336 19.22 0.48 33.79
CA ARG A 336 20.55 0.99 33.34
C ARG A 336 21.11 0.20 32.16
N PHE A 337 21.02 -1.13 32.22
CA PHE A 337 21.47 -1.98 31.12
C PHE A 337 20.68 -1.69 29.84
N LEU A 338 19.36 -1.62 29.94
CA LEU A 338 18.50 -1.32 28.78
C LEU A 338 18.75 0.08 28.23
N GLN A 339 18.96 1.08 29.09
CA GLN A 339 19.32 2.43 28.64
C GLN A 339 20.64 2.42 27.86
N SER A 340 21.66 1.69 28.35
CA SER A 340 22.93 1.57 27.61
C SER A 340 22.77 0.88 26.25
N CYS A 341 21.92 -0.14 26.16
CA CYS A 341 21.62 -0.79 24.89
C CYS A 341 20.89 0.14 23.92
N PHE A 342 19.94 0.94 24.42
CA PHE A 342 19.21 1.89 23.58
C PHE A 342 20.12 3.00 23.04
N VAL A 343 21.00 3.55 23.87
CA VAL A 343 21.99 4.56 23.45
C VAL A 343 22.90 4.02 22.34
N GLU A 344 23.30 2.75 22.41
CA GLU A 344 24.16 2.13 21.39
C GLU A 344 23.40 1.81 20.08
N GLN A 345 22.13 1.39 20.17
CA GLN A 345 21.42 0.75 19.05
C GLN A 345 20.27 1.59 18.47
N GLY A 346 19.82 2.65 19.16
CA GLY A 346 18.63 3.43 18.81
C GLY A 346 17.31 2.67 18.94
N HIS A 347 17.32 1.42 19.41
CA HIS A 347 16.11 0.61 19.58
C HIS A 347 16.23 -0.42 20.72
N LEU A 348 15.08 -0.89 21.20
CA LEU A 348 14.94 -1.98 22.18
C LEU A 348 13.81 -2.93 21.78
N ALA A 349 13.98 -4.21 22.11
CA ALA A 349 12.94 -5.24 22.01
C ALA A 349 12.85 -6.02 23.33
N LEU A 350 11.80 -5.76 24.12
CA LEU A 350 11.61 -6.29 25.46
C LEU A 350 10.56 -7.42 25.45
N ALA A 351 11.00 -8.67 25.59
CA ALA A 351 10.11 -9.84 25.60
C ALA A 351 9.41 -10.02 26.95
N SER A 352 8.23 -10.64 26.94
CA SER A 352 7.44 -10.88 28.16
C SER A 352 7.21 -9.60 28.97
N PHE A 353 6.82 -8.52 28.27
CA PHE A 353 6.72 -7.18 28.83
C PHE A 353 5.57 -7.04 29.83
N LEU A 354 4.39 -7.55 29.48
CA LEU A 354 3.27 -7.72 30.39
C LEU A 354 3.51 -8.88 31.34
N LYS A 355 3.00 -8.76 32.57
CA LYS A 355 3.05 -9.85 33.55
C LYS A 355 2.30 -11.10 33.05
N PRO A 356 2.75 -12.31 33.42
CA PRO A 356 2.25 -13.57 32.84
C PRO A 356 0.73 -13.74 32.92
N GLU A 357 0.11 -13.40 34.05
CA GLU A 357 -1.32 -13.62 34.27
C GLU A 357 -2.17 -12.74 33.34
N LEU A 358 -1.77 -11.47 33.18
CA LEU A 358 -2.45 -10.53 32.30
C LEU A 358 -2.24 -10.93 30.83
N ALA A 359 -1.01 -11.30 30.47
CA ALA A 359 -0.69 -11.74 29.12
C ALA A 359 -1.55 -12.97 28.74
N THR A 360 -1.53 -14.05 29.52
CA THR A 360 -2.32 -15.26 29.23
C THR A 360 -3.81 -14.98 29.09
N GLN A 361 -4.37 -14.11 29.94
CA GLN A 361 -5.78 -13.74 29.87
C GLN A 361 -6.12 -12.98 28.58
N VAL A 362 -5.32 -11.97 28.22
CA VAL A 362 -5.52 -11.18 26.99
C VAL A 362 -5.33 -12.05 25.75
N GLU A 363 -4.33 -12.94 25.74
CA GLU A 363 -4.08 -13.85 24.61
C GLU A 363 -5.28 -14.75 24.34
N GLY A 364 -5.82 -15.37 25.38
CA GLY A 364 -6.97 -16.26 25.27
C GLY A 364 -8.22 -15.54 24.75
N LEU A 365 -8.39 -14.27 25.09
CA LEU A 365 -9.51 -13.46 24.61
C LEU A 365 -9.31 -12.99 23.16
N LEU A 366 -8.10 -12.58 22.78
CA LEU A 366 -7.77 -12.23 21.39
C LEU A 366 -7.93 -13.43 20.45
N ARG A 367 -7.48 -14.63 20.86
CA ARG A 367 -7.70 -15.88 20.13
C ARG A 367 -9.17 -16.18 19.90
N LYS A 368 -10.05 -15.89 20.89
CA LYS A 368 -11.50 -16.04 20.72
C LYS A 368 -12.05 -15.07 19.69
N VAL A 369 -11.64 -13.81 19.73
CA VAL A 369 -12.06 -12.79 18.75
C VAL A 369 -11.64 -13.17 17.33
N ASP A 370 -10.44 -13.72 17.16
CA ASP A 370 -9.96 -14.19 15.86
C ASP A 370 -10.60 -15.50 15.42
N SER A 371 -10.90 -16.43 16.33
CA SER A 371 -11.55 -17.68 15.97
C SER A 371 -12.96 -17.47 15.44
N GLU A 372 -13.69 -16.47 15.96
CA GLU A 372 -14.98 -16.05 15.42
C GLU A 372 -14.86 -15.52 13.99
N MET A 373 -13.91 -14.61 13.72
CA MET A 373 -13.65 -14.09 12.36
C MET A 373 -13.21 -15.20 11.39
N ASN A 374 -12.52 -16.22 11.88
CA ASN A 374 -12.04 -17.33 11.06
C ASN A 374 -13.15 -18.31 10.65
N LYS A 375 -14.36 -18.26 11.25
CA LYS A 375 -15.49 -19.12 10.88
C LYS A 375 -15.94 -18.85 9.45
N GLY A 376 -15.89 -19.86 8.60
CA GLY A 376 -16.26 -19.76 7.18
C GLY A 376 -15.22 -19.09 6.29
N ARG A 377 -14.24 -18.38 6.88
CA ARG A 377 -13.11 -17.79 6.18
C ARG A 377 -11.96 -18.77 5.98
N LYS A 378 -11.46 -19.35 7.07
CA LYS A 378 -10.25 -20.17 7.09
C LYS A 378 -10.53 -21.57 6.59
N GLY A 379 -9.69 -22.08 5.69
CA GLY A 379 -9.82 -23.44 5.12
C GLY A 379 -11.06 -23.63 4.25
N ALA A 380 -11.56 -22.56 3.63
CA ALA A 380 -12.69 -22.61 2.71
C ALA A 380 -12.30 -23.28 1.39
N ILE A 381 -13.25 -24.00 0.77
CA ILE A 381 -13.05 -24.57 -0.56
C ILE A 381 -13.48 -23.53 -1.60
N VAL A 382 -12.52 -23.04 -2.38
CA VAL A 382 -12.72 -22.05 -3.46
C VAL A 382 -12.02 -22.57 -4.71
N GLY A 383 -12.75 -22.70 -5.82
CA GLY A 383 -12.17 -23.23 -7.06
C GLY A 383 -11.55 -24.64 -6.93
N GLY A 384 -11.99 -25.44 -5.95
CA GLY A 384 -11.44 -26.76 -5.65
C GLY A 384 -10.16 -26.75 -4.79
N GLN A 385 -9.73 -25.58 -4.32
CA GLN A 385 -8.55 -25.40 -3.47
C GLN A 385 -8.96 -25.03 -2.05
N ILE A 386 -8.15 -25.43 -1.07
CA ILE A 386 -8.31 -24.99 0.33
C ILE A 386 -7.59 -23.66 0.48
N VAL A 387 -8.34 -22.59 0.71
CA VAL A 387 -7.82 -21.22 0.85
C VAL A 387 -8.42 -20.55 2.07
N ASN A 388 -7.89 -19.37 2.41
CA ASN A 388 -8.54 -18.46 3.33
C ASN A 388 -9.22 -17.36 2.52
N ARG A 389 -10.51 -17.12 2.76
CA ARG A 389 -11.26 -16.05 2.09
C ARG A 389 -10.87 -14.68 2.64
N ILE A 390 -11.14 -13.63 1.87
CA ILE A 390 -11.14 -12.25 2.37
C ILE A 390 -12.44 -12.05 3.16
N PRO A 391 -12.40 -11.55 4.40
CA PRO A 391 -13.60 -11.23 5.17
C PRO A 391 -14.32 -10.00 4.58
N GLY A 392 -15.60 -9.82 4.91
CA GLY A 392 -16.32 -8.60 4.56
C GLY A 392 -15.66 -7.36 5.19
N HIS A 393 -15.75 -6.21 4.52
CA HIS A 393 -15.12 -4.96 4.98
C HIS A 393 -15.69 -4.47 6.34
N GLU A 394 -16.88 -4.91 6.71
CA GLU A 394 -17.55 -4.69 7.99
C GLU A 394 -17.14 -5.65 9.11
N GLU A 395 -16.44 -6.74 8.79
CA GLU A 395 -16.07 -7.77 9.77
C GLU A 395 -15.20 -7.17 10.88
N GLY A 396 -15.52 -7.48 12.13
CA GLY A 396 -14.84 -6.95 13.30
C GLY A 396 -15.18 -5.50 13.70
N VAL A 397 -15.99 -4.76 12.92
CA VAL A 397 -16.42 -3.39 13.28
C VAL A 397 -17.55 -3.44 14.32
N GLY A 398 -17.51 -2.53 15.30
CA GLY A 398 -18.42 -2.46 16.45
C GLY A 398 -17.86 -3.10 17.71
N LYS A 399 -18.64 -3.12 18.80
CA LYS A 399 -18.23 -3.67 20.12
C LYS A 399 -16.90 -3.08 20.62
N GLY A 400 -16.77 -1.75 20.51
CA GLY A 400 -15.55 -1.01 20.88
C GLY A 400 -14.49 -0.91 19.78
N TRP A 401 -14.69 -1.49 18.60
CA TRP A 401 -13.76 -1.34 17.46
C TRP A 401 -14.32 -0.46 16.36
N GLU A 402 -13.56 0.53 15.91
CA GLU A 402 -13.92 1.38 14.77
C GLU A 402 -12.90 1.25 13.65
N LEU A 403 -13.37 1.46 12.43
CA LEU A 403 -12.55 1.41 11.24
C LEU A 403 -11.81 2.73 11.05
N VAL A 404 -10.48 2.68 11.10
CA VAL A 404 -9.59 3.81 10.83
C VAL A 404 -9.24 3.84 9.35
N GLY A 405 -9.20 5.07 8.83
CA GLY A 405 -8.77 5.38 7.47
C GLY A 405 -7.88 6.64 7.45
N PRO A 406 -7.73 7.28 6.28
CA PRO A 406 -8.31 6.92 4.99
C PRO A 406 -7.47 5.85 4.27
N PRO A 407 -8.07 5.02 3.41
CA PRO A 407 -7.44 3.82 2.88
C PRO A 407 -6.23 4.11 1.98
N HIS A 408 -6.15 5.28 1.35
CA HIS A 408 -4.94 5.69 0.61
C HIS A 408 -3.72 5.95 1.51
N LEU A 409 -3.88 5.88 2.85
CA LEU A 409 -2.79 6.01 3.84
C LEU A 409 -2.74 4.79 4.76
N GLN A 410 -3.90 4.35 5.24
CA GLN A 410 -4.02 3.31 6.24
C GLN A 410 -5.43 2.73 6.29
N ARG A 411 -5.53 1.46 6.68
CA ARG A 411 -6.80 0.84 7.04
C ARG A 411 -6.55 -0.17 8.14
N PHE A 412 -7.19 0.01 9.29
CA PHE A 412 -7.17 -0.96 10.40
C PHE A 412 -8.34 -0.70 11.34
N LEU A 413 -8.59 -1.61 12.28
CA LEU A 413 -9.52 -1.34 13.37
C LEU A 413 -8.78 -0.77 14.58
N ALA A 414 -9.26 0.34 15.14
CA ALA A 414 -8.79 0.87 16.41
C ALA A 414 -9.84 0.65 17.50
N LEU A 415 -9.38 0.37 18.71
CA LEU A 415 -10.25 0.33 19.88
C LEU A 415 -10.69 1.76 20.24
N THR A 416 -11.98 2.05 20.19
CA THR A 416 -12.53 3.34 20.60
C THR A 416 -13.09 3.29 22.00
N LEU A 417 -12.75 4.35 22.74
CA LEU A 417 -12.99 4.45 24.17
C LEU A 417 -13.71 5.77 24.41
N ASN A 418 -14.95 5.89 23.91
CA ASN A 418 -15.78 7.03 24.26
C ASN A 418 -16.16 6.93 25.74
N GLN A 419 -16.10 8.05 26.45
CA GLN A 419 -16.52 8.15 27.86
C GLN A 419 -17.99 7.72 28.07
N ASP A 420 -18.80 7.70 27.00
CA ASP A 420 -20.20 7.26 26.98
C ASP A 420 -20.41 5.74 26.88
N VAL A 421 -19.34 4.93 26.78
CA VAL A 421 -19.42 3.45 26.84
C VAL A 421 -19.61 2.98 28.29
N GLN A 422 -20.59 3.55 28.99
CA GLN A 422 -20.85 3.28 30.41
C GLN A 422 -22.02 2.32 30.67
N VAL A 423 -22.72 1.77 29.66
CA VAL A 423 -23.87 0.89 29.94
C VAL A 423 -23.95 -0.40 29.11
N GLU A 424 -23.45 -0.47 27.87
CA GLU A 424 -23.64 -1.68 27.02
C GLU A 424 -22.42 -2.63 26.95
N ASP A 425 -21.19 -2.15 27.17
CA ASP A 425 -19.94 -2.94 27.02
C ASP A 425 -19.31 -3.40 28.34
N GLN A 426 -19.98 -3.21 29.49
CA GLN A 426 -19.53 -3.77 30.79
C GLN A 426 -19.40 -5.31 30.76
N GLY A 427 -19.86 -5.98 29.70
CA GLY A 427 -19.70 -7.42 29.47
C GLY A 427 -18.51 -7.85 28.60
N ASN A 428 -17.73 -6.94 28.00
CA ASN A 428 -16.61 -7.30 27.11
C ASN A 428 -15.26 -7.23 27.84
N GLU A 429 -14.91 -8.34 28.50
CA GLU A 429 -13.68 -8.51 29.28
C GLU A 429 -12.40 -8.10 28.51
N LEU A 430 -12.33 -8.38 27.21
CA LEU A 430 -11.17 -8.02 26.39
C LEU A 430 -10.98 -6.51 26.30
N VAL A 431 -12.06 -5.76 26.01
CA VAL A 431 -12.01 -4.31 25.87
C VAL A 431 -11.58 -3.67 27.18
N VAL A 432 -12.07 -4.17 28.32
CA VAL A 432 -11.66 -3.70 29.65
C VAL A 432 -10.17 -3.89 29.89
N LEU A 433 -9.61 -5.06 29.55
CA LEU A 433 -8.18 -5.34 29.74
C LEU A 433 -7.30 -4.55 28.78
N LEU A 434 -7.68 -4.44 27.51
CA LEU A 434 -6.96 -3.63 26.52
C LEU A 434 -6.98 -2.15 26.90
N ASN A 435 -8.12 -1.64 27.38
CA ASN A 435 -8.21 -0.28 27.91
C ASN A 435 -7.34 -0.09 29.17
N LYS A 436 -7.30 -1.08 30.07
CA LYS A 436 -6.40 -1.05 31.22
C LYS A 436 -4.94 -0.95 30.77
N ILE A 437 -4.52 -1.73 29.77
CA ILE A 437 -3.15 -1.65 29.24
C ILE A 437 -2.90 -0.27 28.61
N LYS A 438 -3.81 0.19 27.74
CA LYS A 438 -3.70 1.48 27.05
C LYS A 438 -3.57 2.65 28.02
N THR A 439 -4.48 2.76 28.98
CA THR A 439 -4.47 3.86 29.98
C THR A 439 -3.21 3.90 30.83
N LYS A 440 -2.54 2.76 31.03
CA LYS A 440 -1.23 2.71 31.71
C LYS A 440 -0.11 3.21 30.80
N PHE A 441 -0.12 2.91 29.50
CA PHE A 441 0.81 3.49 28.53
C PHE A 441 0.62 5.00 28.37
N GLU A 442 -0.60 5.52 28.58
CA GLU A 442 -0.91 6.96 28.56
C GLU A 442 -0.52 7.68 29.86
N SER A 443 -0.12 6.93 30.90
CA SER A 443 0.14 7.49 32.23
C SER A 443 1.52 8.13 32.34
N LEU A 444 1.64 9.14 33.22
CA LEU A 444 2.91 9.80 33.49
C LEU A 444 4.01 8.84 34.03
N PRO A 445 3.72 7.85 34.90
CA PRO A 445 4.70 6.83 35.28
C PRO A 445 5.28 6.05 34.10
N PHE A 446 4.47 5.74 33.08
CA PHE A 446 4.97 5.06 31.88
C PHE A 446 5.80 5.99 31.00
N ALA A 447 5.40 7.26 30.87
CA ALA A 447 6.21 8.28 30.20
C ALA A 447 7.60 8.42 30.87
N ARG A 448 7.65 8.44 32.21
CA ARG A 448 8.92 8.44 32.96
C ARG A 448 9.75 7.17 32.73
N LEU A 449 9.11 6.01 32.64
CA LEU A 449 9.79 4.75 32.30
C LEU A 449 10.41 4.83 30.90
N LEU A 450 9.66 5.31 29.90
CA LEU A 450 10.17 5.50 28.55
C LEU A 450 11.34 6.49 28.52
N ALA A 451 11.20 7.66 29.14
CA ALA A 451 12.26 8.66 29.23
C ALA A 451 13.52 8.09 29.92
N THR A 452 13.34 7.26 30.96
CA THR A 452 14.44 6.56 31.64
C THR A 452 15.12 5.51 30.76
N LEU A 453 14.35 4.72 30.02
CA LEU A 453 14.88 3.67 29.13
C LEU A 453 15.63 4.26 27.93
N THR A 454 15.30 5.47 27.53
CA THR A 454 15.77 6.04 26.25
C THR A 454 16.71 7.22 26.42
N GLY A 455 16.66 7.91 27.56
CA GLY A 455 17.41 9.15 27.77
C GLY A 455 16.89 10.34 26.95
N VAL A 456 15.75 10.22 26.26
CA VAL A 456 15.16 11.32 25.47
C VAL A 456 14.02 12.00 26.23
N THR A 457 13.81 13.28 25.94
CA THR A 457 12.74 14.08 26.55
C THR A 457 11.44 13.95 25.76
N LEU A 458 10.34 13.61 26.43
CA LEU A 458 9.04 13.38 25.78
C LEU A 458 8.13 14.61 25.87
N LYS A 459 7.43 14.95 24.77
CA LYS A 459 6.56 16.14 24.66
C LYS A 459 5.10 15.83 24.46
N ALA A 460 4.80 14.94 23.53
CA ALA A 460 3.45 14.57 23.14
C ALA A 460 3.45 13.14 22.61
N TYR A 461 2.27 12.53 22.53
CA TYR A 461 2.15 11.18 21.99
C TYR A 461 0.82 10.96 21.25
N THR A 462 0.85 10.02 20.31
CA THR A 462 -0.33 9.34 19.80
C THR A 462 -0.27 7.87 20.22
N LEU A 463 -1.41 7.26 20.49
CA LEU A 463 -1.47 5.85 20.90
C LEU A 463 -2.81 5.23 20.52
N ASP A 464 -2.76 4.07 19.89
CA ASP A 464 -3.94 3.28 19.53
C ASP A 464 -3.72 1.79 19.81
N VAL A 465 -4.79 1.10 20.21
CA VAL A 465 -4.86 -0.36 20.21
C VAL A 465 -5.44 -0.77 18.87
N ARG A 466 -4.65 -1.47 18.05
CA ARG A 466 -4.96 -1.72 16.64
C ARG A 466 -5.15 -3.21 16.39
N ARG A 467 -6.05 -3.52 15.45
CA ARG A 467 -6.26 -4.83 14.87
C ARG A 467 -6.20 -4.72 13.36
N PHE A 468 -5.30 -5.49 12.75
CA PHE A 468 -5.13 -5.60 11.32
C PHE A 468 -5.74 -6.94 10.85
N ARG A 469 -6.91 -6.85 10.24
CA ARG A 469 -7.65 -7.99 9.71
C ARG A 469 -6.98 -8.51 8.44
N PRO A 470 -6.80 -9.84 8.32
CA PRO A 470 -6.26 -10.44 7.12
C PRO A 470 -7.15 -10.18 5.89
N GLY A 471 -6.51 -9.87 4.77
CA GLY A 471 -7.20 -9.55 3.53
C GLY A 471 -7.64 -8.09 3.43
N LEU A 472 -7.39 -7.26 4.45
CA LEU A 472 -7.96 -5.91 4.53
C LEU A 472 -6.95 -4.85 4.99
N ASP A 473 -6.20 -5.07 6.05
CA ASP A 473 -5.65 -3.96 6.82
C ASP A 473 -4.12 -3.78 6.65
N TYR A 474 -3.67 -2.53 6.71
CA TYR A 474 -2.31 -2.06 6.42
C TYR A 474 -2.09 -0.61 6.89
N THR A 475 -0.82 -0.16 6.86
CA THR A 475 -0.48 1.27 6.70
C THR A 475 0.52 1.42 5.55
N LEU A 476 0.61 2.59 4.95
CA LEU A 476 1.63 2.94 3.95
C LEU A 476 2.81 3.68 4.58
N ALA A 477 3.92 3.76 3.84
CA ALA A 477 5.20 4.29 4.30
C ALA A 477 5.11 5.79 4.63
N ARG A 478 5.24 6.13 5.92
CA ARG A 478 5.19 7.52 6.40
C ARG A 478 6.43 7.94 7.16
N GLY A 479 6.95 9.11 6.83
CA GLY A 479 8.08 9.74 7.51
C GLY A 479 7.63 10.82 8.49
N VAL A 480 8.60 11.34 9.23
CA VAL A 480 8.47 12.57 10.04
C VAL A 480 9.27 13.66 9.33
N GLU A 481 8.67 14.83 9.11
CA GLU A 481 9.32 15.95 8.41
C GLU A 481 10.37 16.66 9.28
N GLN A 482 10.10 16.80 10.58
CA GLN A 482 10.94 17.56 11.51
C GLN A 482 10.97 16.91 12.88
N GLY A 483 12.15 16.93 13.51
CA GLY A 483 12.37 16.35 14.84
C GLY A 483 12.42 14.82 14.84
N HIS A 484 12.67 14.26 16.01
CA HIS A 484 12.74 12.82 16.19
C HIS A 484 11.42 12.30 16.78
N VAL A 485 11.09 11.06 16.43
CA VAL A 485 9.94 10.36 17.00
C VAL A 485 10.41 9.06 17.63
N LEU A 486 9.88 8.77 18.81
CA LEU A 486 10.03 7.47 19.45
C LEU A 486 8.81 6.60 19.12
N ASP A 487 9.00 5.60 18.25
CA ASP A 487 7.99 4.60 17.95
C ASP A 487 7.96 3.56 19.09
N VAL A 488 6.80 3.39 19.74
CA VAL A 488 6.63 2.41 20.82
C VAL A 488 5.48 1.47 20.47
N GLY A 489 5.76 0.17 20.42
CA GLY A 489 4.82 -0.87 20.02
C GLY A 489 4.81 -2.06 20.96
N LEU A 490 3.67 -2.39 21.57
CA LEU A 490 3.47 -3.67 22.25
C LEU A 490 2.80 -4.66 21.29
N GLY A 491 3.57 -5.66 20.85
CA GLY A 491 3.06 -6.80 20.09
C GLY A 491 2.06 -7.60 20.92
N MET A 492 0.84 -7.73 20.42
CA MET A 492 -0.23 -8.52 21.04
C MET A 492 -0.80 -9.55 20.06
N THR A 493 -0.03 -9.94 19.05
CA THR A 493 -0.48 -10.94 18.05
C THR A 493 -0.30 -12.33 18.65
N PRO A 494 -1.38 -13.10 18.93
CA PRO A 494 -1.26 -14.40 19.59
C PRO A 494 -0.34 -15.35 18.82
N GLU A 495 0.49 -16.11 19.53
CA GLU A 495 1.43 -17.00 18.86
C GLU A 495 0.68 -18.10 18.06
N PRO A 496 1.12 -18.44 16.84
CA PRO A 496 0.48 -19.53 16.12
C PRO A 496 0.61 -20.87 16.85
N GLU A 497 -0.46 -21.68 16.81
CA GLU A 497 -0.49 -23.00 17.46
C GLU A 497 0.35 -24.04 16.71
N SER A 498 0.59 -23.82 15.41
CA SER A 498 1.37 -24.71 14.57
C SER A 498 2.64 -24.05 14.05
N GLY A 499 3.74 -24.83 13.93
CA GLY A 499 5.00 -24.34 13.37
C GLY A 499 4.88 -23.88 11.91
N LYS A 500 3.96 -24.45 11.14
CA LYS A 500 3.68 -24.02 9.77
C LYS A 500 3.11 -22.60 9.73
N GLU A 501 2.14 -22.29 10.59
CA GLU A 501 1.56 -20.95 10.65
C GLU A 501 2.51 -19.93 11.27
N ARG A 502 3.42 -20.37 12.13
CA ARG A 502 4.52 -19.53 12.62
C ARG A 502 5.47 -19.15 11.48
N GLY A 503 5.89 -20.11 10.66
CA GLY A 503 6.74 -19.86 9.49
C GLY A 503 6.15 -18.84 8.52
N LEU A 504 4.82 -18.83 8.31
CA LEU A 504 4.16 -17.84 7.46
C LEU A 504 4.42 -16.39 7.90
N TRP A 505 4.48 -16.12 9.21
CA TRP A 505 4.80 -14.80 9.72
C TRP A 505 6.31 -14.55 9.69
N GLU A 506 7.13 -15.50 10.17
CA GLU A 506 8.59 -15.38 10.26
C GLU A 506 9.25 -15.18 8.87
N GLU A 507 8.67 -15.75 7.82
CA GLU A 507 9.16 -15.63 6.44
C GLU A 507 8.59 -14.39 5.72
N GLY A 508 7.69 -13.64 6.35
CA GLY A 508 7.05 -12.46 5.76
C GLY A 508 5.98 -12.76 4.71
N GLU A 509 5.67 -14.03 4.43
CA GLU A 509 4.74 -14.44 3.36
C GLU A 509 3.33 -13.85 3.50
N VAL A 510 2.88 -13.57 4.73
CA VAL A 510 1.54 -13.05 5.01
C VAL A 510 1.53 -11.58 5.44
N GLY A 511 2.68 -10.90 5.32
CA GLY A 511 2.83 -9.49 5.68
C GLY A 511 2.60 -9.23 7.17
N GLY A 512 2.04 -8.05 7.50
CA GLY A 512 1.87 -7.60 8.88
C GLY A 512 3.15 -7.16 9.57
N TRP A 513 4.31 -7.21 8.93
CA TRP A 513 5.57 -6.72 9.52
C TRP A 513 5.54 -5.20 9.69
N GLU A 514 6.13 -4.72 10.78
CA GLU A 514 6.43 -3.31 10.96
C GLU A 514 7.81 -3.03 10.39
N VAL A 515 7.90 -2.12 9.43
CA VAL A 515 9.08 -1.90 8.60
C VAL A 515 9.50 -0.44 8.68
N TRP A 516 10.80 -0.21 8.85
CA TRP A 516 11.48 1.08 8.77
C TRP A 516 12.45 1.07 7.61
N LEU A 517 12.42 2.11 6.79
CA LEU A 517 13.28 2.24 5.60
C LEU A 517 13.78 3.68 5.44
N ASP A 518 14.93 3.83 4.81
CA ASP A 518 15.45 5.15 4.46
C ASP A 518 14.58 5.77 3.35
N GLY A 519 14.08 6.98 3.60
CA GLY A 519 13.31 7.74 2.62
C GLY A 519 14.18 8.42 1.55
N GLY A 520 15.50 8.47 1.73
CA GLY A 520 16.47 9.11 0.84
C GLY A 520 16.33 10.64 0.73
N ASP A 521 17.27 11.30 0.02
CA ASP A 521 17.30 12.76 -0.22
C ASP A 521 16.24 13.26 -1.24
N GLY A 522 15.35 12.38 -1.71
CA GLY A 522 14.31 12.72 -2.67
C GLY A 522 13.18 13.50 -2.01
N GLU A 523 12.72 14.59 -2.64
CA GLU A 523 11.37 15.12 -2.37
C GLU A 523 10.40 13.94 -2.37
N GLN A 524 9.72 13.67 -1.23
CA GLN A 524 8.72 12.60 -1.06
C GLN A 524 7.84 12.49 -2.31
N GLY A 525 8.21 11.57 -3.19
CA GLY A 525 7.73 11.49 -4.56
C GLY A 525 7.17 10.11 -4.77
N ASP A 526 5.85 10.04 -4.89
CA ASP A 526 5.01 8.88 -5.15
C ASP A 526 5.45 7.61 -4.37
N GLU A 527 4.73 7.26 -3.30
CA GLU A 527 4.88 6.00 -2.52
C GLU A 527 5.02 4.73 -3.40
N ALA A 528 4.56 4.79 -4.66
CA ALA A 528 4.79 3.76 -5.68
C ALA A 528 6.24 3.63 -6.22
N THR A 529 7.19 4.49 -5.82
CA THR A 529 8.50 4.65 -6.51
C THR A 529 9.72 4.37 -5.65
N TYR A 530 9.57 4.02 -4.35
CA TYR A 530 10.72 3.67 -3.51
C TYR A 530 11.54 2.48 -4.05
N GLY A 531 10.98 1.67 -4.98
CA GLY A 531 11.70 0.62 -5.75
C GLY A 531 11.83 0.89 -7.27
N GLY A 532 11.88 2.17 -7.68
CA GLY A 532 11.92 2.55 -9.11
C GLY A 532 12.72 3.80 -9.47
N GLY A 533 13.43 4.41 -8.52
CA GLY A 533 14.14 5.67 -8.74
C GLY A 533 15.50 5.50 -9.42
N LYS A 534 15.60 5.80 -10.73
CA LYS A 534 16.89 6.07 -11.40
C LYS A 534 17.52 7.33 -10.82
N THR A 535 18.50 7.19 -9.95
CA THR A 535 19.29 8.32 -9.43
C THR A 535 20.16 8.91 -10.55
N LYS A 536 19.76 10.06 -11.09
CA LYS A 536 20.59 10.83 -12.06
C LYS A 536 21.82 11.39 -11.35
N LYS A 537 22.91 10.61 -11.28
CA LYS A 537 24.24 11.17 -10.97
C LYS A 537 24.73 12.00 -12.16
N LYS A 538 24.79 13.31 -11.96
CA LYS A 538 25.34 14.32 -12.88
C LYS A 538 26.84 14.05 -13.06
N LYS A 539 27.25 13.37 -14.13
CA LYS A 539 28.67 13.20 -14.49
C LYS A 539 29.09 14.27 -15.48
N GLU A 540 29.99 15.14 -15.03
CA GLU A 540 30.64 16.16 -15.83
C GLU A 540 31.45 15.53 -16.98
N ARG A 541 31.48 16.24 -18.11
CA ARG A 541 32.18 15.86 -19.35
C ARG A 541 33.69 15.89 -19.14
N MET A 542 34.38 14.80 -19.49
CA MET A 542 35.72 14.85 -20.08
C MET A 542 35.83 13.81 -21.20
N SER A 543 36.36 14.25 -22.32
CA SER A 543 36.56 13.56 -23.59
C SER A 543 37.67 12.51 -23.52
N GLU A 544 37.52 11.39 -24.22
CA GLU A 544 38.45 10.89 -25.26
C GLU A 544 37.93 9.60 -25.93
N GLU A 545 38.32 9.42 -27.19
CA GLU A 545 37.91 8.38 -28.14
C GLU A 545 38.65 7.05 -27.91
N ASP A 546 38.00 5.90 -28.14
CA ASP A 546 38.38 4.87 -29.14
C ASP A 546 37.86 3.44 -28.83
N SER A 547 37.40 2.78 -29.91
CA SER A 547 37.33 1.34 -30.18
C SER A 547 36.43 0.37 -29.36
N GLY A 548 35.37 -0.11 -30.04
CA GLY A 548 35.26 -1.53 -30.45
C GLY A 548 35.05 -2.64 -29.41
N GLU A 549 33.84 -3.21 -29.48
CA GLU A 549 33.45 -4.61 -29.15
C GLU A 549 33.04 -4.99 -27.71
N ASN A 550 31.97 -5.81 -27.67
CA ASN A 550 31.24 -6.41 -26.54
C ASN A 550 30.31 -5.51 -25.72
N VAL A 551 29.03 -5.44 -26.14
CA VAL A 551 27.92 -5.15 -25.23
C VAL A 551 27.43 -6.49 -24.68
N GLY A 552 28.08 -6.93 -23.59
CA GLY A 552 27.46 -7.87 -22.66
C GLY A 552 26.44 -7.10 -21.83
N ASP A 553 25.26 -7.70 -21.68
CA ASP A 553 24.20 -7.28 -20.77
C ASP A 553 24.78 -7.26 -19.35
N GLY A 554 25.16 -6.08 -18.89
CA GLY A 554 25.49 -5.81 -17.50
C GLY A 554 24.28 -5.13 -16.90
N GLU A 555 23.33 -5.93 -16.42
CA GLU A 555 22.43 -5.48 -15.36
C GLU A 555 23.35 -5.12 -14.18
N GLU A 556 23.62 -3.82 -13.99
CA GLU A 556 24.09 -3.36 -12.69
C GLU A 556 22.94 -3.66 -11.73
N ASP A 557 23.10 -4.73 -10.95
CA ASP A 557 22.32 -4.97 -9.74
C ASP A 557 22.51 -3.73 -8.85
N GLU A 558 21.66 -2.72 -9.03
CA GLU A 558 21.47 -1.66 -8.04
C GLU A 558 20.98 -2.40 -6.79
N GLU A 559 21.88 -2.62 -5.82
CA GLU A 559 21.54 -3.15 -4.52
C GLU A 559 20.45 -2.26 -3.93
N GLU A 560 19.18 -2.69 -4.02
CA GLU A 560 18.07 -2.05 -3.31
C GLU A 560 18.47 -2.06 -1.83
N GLU A 561 18.74 -0.88 -1.26
CA GLU A 561 19.03 -0.76 0.16
C GLU A 561 17.84 -1.35 0.93
N GLY A 562 18.09 -2.47 1.61
CA GLY A 562 17.07 -3.17 2.38
C GLY A 562 16.53 -2.31 3.54
N PRO A 563 15.46 -2.76 4.21
CA PRO A 563 14.90 -2.03 5.34
C PRO A 563 15.95 -1.82 6.45
N LEU A 564 15.90 -0.64 7.07
CA LEU A 564 16.74 -0.30 8.23
C LEU A 564 16.41 -1.21 9.44
N LEU A 565 15.12 -1.49 9.62
CA LEU A 565 14.61 -2.39 10.65
C LEU A 565 13.30 -3.03 10.18
N SER A 566 13.11 -4.30 10.49
CA SER A 566 11.88 -5.04 10.23
C SER A 566 11.52 -5.89 11.43
N LEU A 567 10.33 -5.67 12.00
CA LEU A 567 9.82 -6.40 13.16
C LEU A 567 8.57 -7.20 12.81
N GLU A 568 8.67 -8.51 13.00
CA GLU A 568 7.57 -9.44 12.83
C GLU A 568 6.45 -9.20 13.85
N PRO A 569 5.19 -9.54 13.52
CA PRO A 569 4.13 -9.64 14.51
C PRO A 569 4.52 -10.58 15.64
N SER A 570 4.43 -10.12 16.88
CA SER A 570 4.88 -10.88 18.04
C SER A 570 3.88 -10.81 19.19
N TRP A 571 4.04 -11.75 20.11
CA TRP A 571 3.26 -11.83 21.34
C TRP A 571 4.06 -11.27 22.53
N ASN A 572 3.45 -10.35 23.27
CA ASN A 572 3.97 -9.81 24.52
C ASN A 572 5.41 -9.28 24.42
N ARG A 573 5.72 -8.57 23.33
CA ARG A 573 7.03 -7.95 23.08
C ARG A 573 6.86 -6.45 22.89
N LEU A 574 7.53 -5.65 23.69
CA LEU A 574 7.58 -4.20 23.51
C LEU A 574 8.75 -3.83 22.60
N SER A 575 8.50 -3.17 21.49
CA SER A 575 9.50 -2.47 20.68
C SER A 575 9.52 -0.98 21.03
N ILE A 576 10.73 -0.42 21.09
CA ILE A 576 10.98 1.01 21.23
C ILE A 576 12.02 1.35 20.16
N VAL A 577 11.73 2.27 19.25
CA VAL A 577 12.62 2.63 18.13
C VAL A 577 12.70 4.14 18.04
N LEU A 578 13.91 4.71 18.13
CA LEU A 578 14.14 6.12 17.79
C LEU A 578 14.18 6.25 16.27
N ARG A 579 13.30 7.08 15.74
CA ARG A 579 13.18 7.31 14.31
C ARG A 579 13.56 8.75 13.97
N ASP A 580 14.54 8.86 13.09
CA ASP A 580 15.07 10.13 12.60
C ASP A 580 14.19 10.74 11.50
N PRO A 581 14.28 12.06 11.28
CA PRO A 581 13.71 12.69 10.09
C PRO A 581 14.14 11.96 8.81
N GLY A 582 13.22 11.76 7.88
CA GLY A 582 13.48 11.07 6.61
C GLY A 582 13.30 9.55 6.65
N VAL A 583 13.33 8.92 7.83
CA VAL A 583 13.03 7.48 7.94
C VAL A 583 11.52 7.26 7.84
N LEU A 584 11.10 6.40 6.91
CA LEU A 584 9.71 6.02 6.73
C LEU A 584 9.38 4.77 7.54
N LYS A 585 8.12 4.67 7.99
CA LYS A 585 7.60 3.52 8.74
C LYS A 585 6.26 3.07 8.17
N PHE A 586 6.02 1.76 8.12
CA PHE A 586 4.70 1.21 7.84
C PHE A 586 4.46 -0.19 8.43
N VAL A 587 3.21 -0.62 8.45
CA VAL A 587 2.80 -2.02 8.70
C VAL A 587 2.32 -2.62 7.39
N LYS A 588 3.08 -3.60 6.90
CA LYS A 588 2.79 -4.32 5.66
C LYS A 588 1.38 -4.92 5.67
N TYR A 589 0.68 -4.84 4.54
CA TYR A 589 -0.65 -5.45 4.38
C TYR A 589 -0.69 -6.91 4.85
N VAL A 590 -1.69 -7.23 5.67
CA VAL A 590 -1.88 -8.59 6.19
C VAL A 590 -2.65 -9.40 5.15
N SER A 591 -1.99 -10.36 4.50
CA SER A 591 -2.62 -11.22 3.49
C SER A 591 -3.79 -12.02 4.06
N ALA A 592 -4.79 -12.31 3.23
CA ALA A 592 -5.87 -13.24 3.53
C ALA A 592 -5.33 -14.64 3.94
N LYS A 593 -4.10 -15.02 3.57
CA LYS A 593 -3.45 -16.25 4.02
C LYS A 593 -3.11 -16.26 5.51
N ALA A 594 -3.01 -15.11 6.17
CA ALA A 594 -2.62 -15.01 7.57
C ALA A 594 -3.52 -15.86 8.47
N PRO A 595 -2.94 -16.59 9.45
CA PRO A 595 -3.67 -17.52 10.32
C PRO A 595 -4.64 -16.82 11.29
N GLY A 596 -4.44 -15.52 11.53
CA GLY A 596 -5.21 -14.63 12.39
C GLY A 596 -4.88 -13.17 12.09
N SER A 597 -5.51 -12.24 12.81
CA SER A 597 -5.21 -10.82 12.73
C SER A 597 -3.85 -10.51 13.38
N ARG A 598 -3.19 -9.44 12.92
CA ARG A 598 -2.16 -8.79 13.73
C ARG A 598 -2.85 -7.87 14.75
N PHE A 599 -2.42 -7.94 16.00
CA PHE A 599 -2.83 -7.03 17.06
C PHE A 599 -1.61 -6.36 17.67
N ASP A 600 -1.73 -5.07 17.94
CA ASP A 600 -0.73 -4.33 18.69
C ASP A 600 -1.36 -3.16 19.45
N LEU A 601 -0.59 -2.62 20.38
CA LEU A 601 -0.78 -1.27 20.90
C LEU A 601 0.42 -0.49 20.40
N ASN A 602 0.21 0.54 19.60
CA ASN A 602 1.29 1.24 18.90
C ASN A 602 1.06 2.74 18.98
N GLY A 603 2.14 3.47 19.18
CA GLY A 603 2.12 4.92 19.29
C GLY A 603 3.43 5.55 18.87
N GLU A 604 3.35 6.86 18.68
CA GLU A 604 4.46 7.73 18.33
C GLU A 604 4.58 8.80 19.39
N TRP A 605 5.76 8.95 19.97
CA TRP A 605 6.08 10.01 20.92
C TRP A 605 6.94 11.06 20.22
N GLU A 606 6.50 12.30 20.28
CA GLU A 606 7.33 13.45 19.89
C GLU A 606 8.40 13.67 20.96
N VAL A 607 9.67 13.67 20.55
CA VAL A 607 10.80 13.73 21.48
C VAL A 607 11.80 14.82 21.14
N GLU A 608 12.54 15.24 22.17
CA GLU A 608 13.77 16.02 22.08
C GLU A 608 14.95 15.12 22.46
N VAL A 609 15.92 15.05 21.55
CA VAL A 609 17.20 14.39 21.80
C VAL A 609 18.15 15.48 22.30
N VAL A 610 18.78 15.25 23.45
CA VAL A 610 19.83 16.15 23.97
C VAL A 610 21.01 16.01 23.01
N GLN A 611 21.27 17.05 22.21
CA GLN A 611 22.52 17.15 21.45
C GLN A 611 23.60 17.60 22.44
N ASP A 612 24.69 16.87 22.53
CA ASP A 612 25.89 17.36 23.20
C ASP A 612 26.38 18.60 22.42
N GLU A 613 25.99 19.78 22.88
CA GLU A 613 26.73 21.00 22.60
C GLU A 613 28.08 20.81 23.30
N ASP A 614 29.10 20.29 22.59
CA ASP A 614 30.54 20.61 22.75
C ASP A 614 31.46 19.53 22.12
N GLU A 615 31.93 19.76 20.90
CA GLU A 615 33.31 19.38 20.45
C GLU A 615 33.83 20.35 19.36
N HIS A 616 33.45 21.63 19.44
CA HIS A 616 34.05 22.72 18.65
C HIS A 616 34.49 23.90 19.53
N GLU A 617 35.08 23.62 20.69
CA GLU A 617 36.06 24.52 21.30
C GLU A 617 37.26 23.68 21.78
N GLU A 618 38.48 24.16 21.47
CA GLU A 618 39.84 23.59 21.72
C GLU A 618 40.35 22.63 20.61
N GLU A 619 41.36 22.93 19.76
CA GLU A 619 42.44 23.93 19.68
C GLU A 619 42.69 24.43 18.24
#